data_AF-A0A0S7X1G4-F1
#
_entry.id   AF-A0A0S7X1G4-F1
#
_cell.length_a   1.000
_cell.length_b   1.000
_cell.length_c   1.000
_cell.angle_alpha   90.00
_cell.angle_beta   90.00
_cell.angle_gamma   90.00
#
_symmetry.space_group_name_H-M   'P 1'
#
loop_
_entity.id
_entity.type
_entity.pdbx_description
1 polymer ?
#
loop_
_entity_poly.entity_id
_entity_poly.type
_entity_poly.pdbx_seq_one_letter_code
_entity_poly.pdbx_strand_id
1 'polypeptide(L)'
;MKGFKRTVVGLAELETFREVLVDYEVMVVTVLDAILDRYEKHPEYHFIDTKLSMLTGEDFPVLADQTRDFKSRTAIYAWIQGRGLEALVGHARWLDRCSVLSDAEKTERRERLRRMIAEVFEQMESIRAKNHGRLFFTMTPDGEPFGLDETGRRRPIRLKGR
;
A
#
# COMPACT_ATOMS: atom_id res chain seq x y z
N MET A 1 -19.73 -30.25 -29.35
CA MET A 1 -18.93 -29.14 -28.77
C MET A 1 -19.30 -29.00 -27.29
N LYS A 2 -18.40 -29.43 -26.40
CA LYS A 2 -18.63 -29.48 -24.94
C LYS A 2 -18.47 -28.08 -24.33
N GLY A 3 -19.43 -27.73 -23.46
CA GLY A 3 -19.53 -26.45 -22.78
C GLY A 3 -18.39 -26.22 -21.79
N PHE A 4 -17.67 -25.13 -21.98
CA PHE A 4 -16.67 -24.60 -21.06
C PHE A 4 -17.34 -23.55 -20.16
N LYS A 5 -18.14 -23.98 -19.19
CA LYS A 5 -18.57 -23.16 -18.04
C LYS A 5 -18.79 -24.05 -16.83
N ARG A 6 -17.71 -24.56 -16.23
CA ARG A 6 -17.70 -24.90 -14.80
C ARG A 6 -17.03 -23.74 -14.09
N THR A 7 -17.84 -22.80 -13.63
CA THR A 7 -17.43 -21.92 -12.52
C THR A 7 -17.06 -22.83 -11.36
N VAL A 8 -15.90 -22.61 -10.73
CA VAL A 8 -15.35 -23.36 -9.58
C VAL A 8 -16.35 -23.52 -8.42
N VAL A 9 -17.41 -22.71 -8.42
CA VAL A 9 -18.48 -22.64 -7.42
C VAL A 9 -19.39 -23.88 -7.37
N GLY A 10 -19.39 -24.74 -8.39
CA GLY A 10 -20.39 -25.82 -8.49
C GLY A 10 -20.13 -27.12 -7.71
N LEU A 11 -18.91 -27.35 -7.22
CA LEU A 11 -18.48 -28.64 -6.63
C LEU A 11 -17.40 -28.50 -5.54
N ALA A 12 -17.16 -27.29 -5.01
CA ALA A 12 -16.15 -27.13 -3.97
C ALA A 12 -16.67 -27.79 -2.68
N GLU A 13 -16.20 -29.01 -2.40
CA GLU A 13 -16.38 -29.63 -1.11
C GLU A 13 -15.65 -28.79 -0.05
N LEU A 14 -16.16 -28.81 1.17
CA LEU A 14 -15.62 -28.02 2.29
C LEU A 14 -14.11 -28.27 2.49
N GLU A 15 -13.64 -29.47 2.13
CA GLU A 15 -12.23 -29.84 2.19
C GLU A 15 -11.38 -29.12 1.13
N THR A 16 -11.84 -29.02 -0.12
CA THR A 16 -11.18 -28.23 -1.17
C THR A 16 -11.10 -26.75 -0.79
N PHE A 17 -12.12 -26.22 -0.10
CA PHE A 17 -12.08 -24.84 0.39
C PHE A 17 -11.00 -24.66 1.47
N ARG A 18 -10.83 -25.63 2.38
CA ARG A 18 -9.77 -25.61 3.41
C ARG A 18 -8.38 -25.66 2.81
N GLU A 19 -8.18 -26.47 1.76
CA GLU A 19 -6.89 -26.55 1.05
C GLU A 19 -6.53 -25.20 0.41
N VAL A 20 -7.48 -24.58 -0.31
CA VAL A 20 -7.24 -23.27 -0.95
C VAL A 20 -7.07 -22.14 0.07
N LEU A 21 -7.68 -22.25 1.26
CA LEU A 21 -7.48 -21.27 2.33
C LEU A 21 -6.01 -21.18 2.73
N VAL A 22 -5.33 -22.32 2.90
CA VAL A 22 -3.90 -22.35 3.27
C VAL A 22 -3.06 -21.61 2.22
N ASP A 23 -3.26 -21.92 0.93
CA ASP A 23 -2.56 -21.24 -0.16
C ASP A 23 -2.83 -19.73 -0.16
N TYR A 24 -4.07 -19.34 0.12
CA TYR A 24 -4.43 -17.93 0.21
C TYR A 24 -3.75 -17.22 1.39
N GLU A 25 -3.66 -17.87 2.56
CA GLU A 25 -2.93 -17.31 3.70
C GLU A 25 -1.43 -17.15 3.38
N VAL A 26 -0.81 -18.12 2.72
CA VAL A 26 0.60 -18.02 2.27
C VAL A 26 0.77 -16.84 1.32
N MET A 27 -0.13 -16.67 0.35
CA MET A 27 -0.10 -15.52 -0.56
C MET A 27 -0.22 -14.19 0.18
N VAL A 28 -1.17 -14.10 1.13
CA VAL A 28 -1.40 -12.87 1.91
C VAL A 28 -0.16 -12.54 2.76
N VAL A 29 0.41 -13.52 3.45
CA VAL A 29 1.64 -13.33 4.23
C VAL A 29 2.79 -12.88 3.34
N THR A 30 2.96 -13.50 2.17
CA THR A 30 4.02 -13.14 1.21
C THR A 30 3.90 -11.69 0.74
N VAL A 31 2.69 -11.23 0.43
CA VAL A 31 2.44 -9.84 0.03
C VAL A 31 2.67 -8.88 1.19
N LEU A 32 2.27 -9.27 2.40
CA LEU A 32 2.47 -8.48 3.61
C LEU A 32 3.96 -8.28 3.92
N ASP A 33 4.74 -9.35 3.82
CA ASP A 33 6.20 -9.31 3.99
C ASP A 33 6.84 -8.41 2.92
N ALA A 34 6.41 -8.51 1.66
CA ALA A 34 6.89 -7.61 0.61
C ALA A 34 6.58 -6.13 0.91
N ILE A 35 5.44 -5.81 1.52
CA ILE A 35 5.10 -4.43 1.91
C ILE A 35 6.01 -3.97 3.07
N LEU A 36 6.20 -4.81 4.09
CA LEU A 36 7.05 -4.51 5.25
C LEU A 36 8.52 -4.34 4.85
N ASP A 37 9.05 -5.27 4.07
CA ASP A 37 10.45 -5.22 3.61
C ASP A 37 10.71 -3.96 2.78
N ARG A 38 9.75 -3.56 1.94
CA ARG A 38 9.85 -2.32 1.16
C ARG A 38 9.80 -1.07 2.04
N TYR A 39 8.96 -1.07 3.06
CA TYR A 39 8.91 0.03 4.03
C TYR A 39 10.27 0.18 4.75
N GLU A 40 10.82 -0.93 5.23
CA GLU A 40 12.07 -0.96 5.98
C GLU A 40 13.32 -0.68 5.12
N LYS A 41 13.25 -0.96 3.82
CA LYS A 41 14.32 -0.62 2.85
C LYS A 41 14.60 0.89 2.77
N HIS A 42 13.60 1.72 3.10
CA HIS A 42 13.71 3.18 3.00
C HIS A 42 13.26 3.84 4.31
N PRO A 43 14.14 3.85 5.36
CA PRO A 43 13.75 4.28 6.71
C PRO A 43 13.31 5.74 6.79
N GLU A 44 13.76 6.60 5.87
CA GLU A 44 13.36 8.01 5.78
C GLU A 44 12.03 8.23 5.03
N TYR A 45 11.44 7.16 4.46
CA TYR A 45 10.24 7.23 3.64
C TYR A 45 9.03 6.68 4.39
N HIS A 46 8.43 7.53 5.22
CA HIS A 46 7.29 7.19 6.08
C HIS A 46 5.93 7.13 5.32
N PHE A 47 5.91 6.43 4.19
CA PHE A 47 4.70 6.13 3.42
C PHE A 47 4.69 4.68 2.99
N ILE A 48 3.51 4.15 2.71
CA ILE A 48 3.34 2.83 2.10
C ILE A 48 3.95 2.87 0.69
N ASP A 49 5.07 2.17 0.50
CA ASP A 49 5.84 2.17 -0.74
C ASP A 49 5.28 1.19 -1.76
N THR A 50 4.41 1.71 -2.62
CA THR A 50 3.87 0.99 -3.79
C THR A 50 4.61 1.36 -5.09
N LYS A 51 5.83 1.89 -5.03
CA LYS A 51 6.55 2.50 -6.15
C LYS A 51 7.42 1.50 -6.92
N LEU A 52 6.80 0.39 -7.34
CA LEU A 52 7.47 -0.69 -8.06
C LEU A 52 6.76 -1.08 -9.34
N SER A 53 7.54 -1.55 -10.30
CA SER A 53 7.04 -2.15 -11.54
C SER A 53 6.59 -3.58 -11.27
N MET A 54 5.30 -3.88 -11.42
CA MET A 54 4.78 -5.24 -11.26
C MET A 54 5.31 -6.21 -12.34
N LEU A 55 5.91 -5.70 -13.42
CA LEU A 55 6.49 -6.52 -14.48
C LEU A 55 7.92 -6.96 -14.16
N THR A 56 8.71 -6.08 -13.56
CA THR A 56 10.15 -6.32 -13.31
C THR A 56 10.47 -6.55 -11.84
N GLY A 57 9.57 -6.19 -10.93
CA GLY A 57 9.82 -6.16 -9.48
C GLY A 57 10.71 -4.99 -9.02
N GLU A 58 11.21 -4.17 -9.95
CA GLU A 58 12.14 -3.09 -9.66
C GLU A 58 11.42 -1.78 -9.28
N ASP A 59 12.09 -0.96 -8.48
CA ASP A 59 11.60 0.37 -8.12
C ASP A 59 11.57 1.30 -9.35
N PHE A 60 10.54 2.13 -9.46
CA PHE A 60 10.53 3.16 -10.50
C PHE A 60 11.64 4.19 -10.23
N PRO A 61 12.47 4.53 -11.24
CA PRO A 61 13.53 5.50 -11.06
C PRO A 61 12.92 6.89 -10.80
N VAL A 62 13.63 7.68 -10.00
CA VAL A 62 13.35 9.12 -9.90
C VAL A 62 13.75 9.77 -11.22
N LEU A 63 12.82 10.47 -11.85
CA LEU A 63 13.11 11.15 -13.12
C LEU A 63 13.86 12.46 -12.86
N ALA A 64 14.80 12.80 -13.74
CA ALA A 64 15.51 14.09 -13.69
C ALA A 64 14.53 15.28 -13.81
N ASP A 65 13.54 15.16 -14.69
CA ASP A 65 12.41 16.08 -14.77
C ASP A 65 11.30 15.64 -13.78
N GLN A 66 11.35 16.19 -12.56
CA GLN A 66 10.36 15.89 -11.53
C GLN A 66 8.93 16.31 -11.92
N THR A 67 8.76 17.22 -12.88
CA THR A 67 7.43 17.59 -13.36
C THR A 67 6.76 16.45 -14.13
N ARG A 68 7.51 15.44 -14.57
CA ARG A 68 6.99 14.26 -15.26
C ARG A 68 7.01 12.99 -14.42
N ASP A 69 7.61 13.05 -13.24
CA ASP A 69 7.63 11.92 -12.33
C ASP A 69 6.24 11.78 -11.71
N PHE A 70 5.63 10.60 -11.73
CA PHE A 70 4.42 10.32 -10.93
C PHE A 70 4.51 8.95 -10.25
N LYS A 71 5.58 8.20 -10.56
CA LYS A 71 5.69 6.78 -10.25
C LYS A 71 6.74 6.51 -9.18
N SER A 72 7.67 7.44 -8.95
CA SER A 72 8.65 7.29 -7.88
C SER A 72 8.09 7.74 -6.53
N ARG A 73 8.96 7.69 -5.51
CA ARG A 73 8.71 8.17 -4.14
C ARG A 73 8.48 9.69 -4.04
N THR A 74 8.70 10.46 -5.11
CA THR A 74 8.43 11.91 -5.11
C THR A 74 6.95 12.26 -5.28
N ALA A 75 6.08 11.27 -5.55
CA ALA A 75 4.64 11.43 -5.68
C ALA A 75 3.90 10.56 -4.65
N ILE A 76 3.25 11.19 -3.68
CA ILE A 76 2.40 10.53 -2.69
C ILE A 76 0.95 10.59 -3.14
N TYR A 77 0.28 9.43 -3.08
CA TYR A 77 -1.14 9.31 -3.37
C TYR A 77 -1.90 9.08 -2.06
N ALA A 78 -2.62 10.09 -1.57
CA ALA A 78 -3.28 10.00 -0.26
C ALA A 78 -4.27 8.84 -0.17
N TRP A 79 -4.94 8.50 -1.27
CA TRP A 79 -5.90 7.40 -1.31
C TRP A 79 -5.23 6.04 -1.10
N ILE A 80 -3.99 5.85 -1.59
CA ILE A 80 -3.20 4.64 -1.33
C ILE A 80 -2.84 4.57 0.14
N GLN A 81 -2.43 5.69 0.74
CA GLN A 81 -2.04 5.74 2.15
C GLN A 81 -3.24 5.43 3.06
N GLY A 82 -4.39 6.05 2.82
CA GLY A 82 -5.61 5.81 3.60
C GLY A 82 -6.10 4.37 3.50
N ARG A 83 -6.21 3.82 2.28
CA ARG A 83 -6.64 2.42 2.07
C ARG A 83 -5.63 1.42 2.60
N GLY A 84 -4.35 1.71 2.43
CA GLY A 84 -3.29 0.87 2.96
C GLY A 84 -3.30 0.85 4.48
N LEU A 85 -3.45 1.98 5.17
CA LEU A 85 -3.58 2.01 6.63
C LEU A 85 -4.77 1.18 7.14
N GLU A 86 -5.94 1.34 6.50
CA GLU A 86 -7.13 0.53 6.80
C GLU A 86 -6.84 -0.98 6.66
N ALA A 87 -6.22 -1.37 5.54
CA ALA A 87 -5.87 -2.76 5.26
C ALA A 87 -4.82 -3.30 6.24
N LEU A 88 -3.76 -2.55 6.54
CA LEU A 88 -2.68 -2.97 7.45
C LEU A 88 -3.20 -3.19 8.87
N VAL A 89 -4.11 -2.33 9.36
CA VAL A 89 -4.77 -2.55 10.66
C VAL A 89 -5.62 -3.83 10.63
N GLY A 90 -6.33 -4.08 9.53
CA GLY A 90 -7.08 -5.31 9.30
C GLY A 90 -6.17 -6.55 9.34
N HIS A 91 -5.04 -6.51 8.64
CA HIS A 91 -4.07 -7.60 8.59
C HIS A 91 -3.37 -7.84 9.94
N ALA A 92 -3.01 -6.77 10.67
CA ALA A 92 -2.43 -6.89 12.01
C ALA A 92 -3.35 -7.65 12.97
N ARG A 93 -4.68 -7.46 12.85
CA ARG A 93 -5.68 -8.23 13.61
C ARG A 93 -5.89 -9.64 13.05
N TRP A 94 -5.82 -9.81 11.73
CA TRP A 94 -5.99 -11.11 11.10
C TRP A 94 -4.84 -12.08 11.41
N LEU A 95 -3.61 -11.59 11.62
CA LEU A 95 -2.45 -12.42 11.97
C LEU A 95 -2.69 -13.34 13.18
N ASP A 96 -3.51 -12.94 14.15
CA ASP A 96 -3.91 -13.80 15.28
C ASP A 96 -4.55 -15.13 14.84
N ARG A 97 -5.24 -15.12 13.70
CA ARG A 97 -5.99 -16.25 13.15
C ARG A 97 -5.31 -16.93 11.97
N CYS A 98 -4.17 -16.40 11.52
CA CYS A 98 -3.40 -16.97 10.42
C CYS A 98 -2.86 -18.35 10.84
N SER A 99 -3.18 -19.40 10.07
CA SER A 99 -2.83 -20.77 10.42
C SER A 99 -1.43 -21.17 9.97
N VAL A 100 -0.91 -20.52 8.91
CA VAL A 100 0.38 -20.84 8.29
C VAL A 100 1.60 -20.25 9.00
N LEU A 101 1.39 -19.48 10.08
CA LEU A 101 2.46 -18.85 10.85
C LEU A 101 2.51 -19.41 12.27
N SER A 102 3.71 -19.58 12.80
CA SER A 102 3.94 -19.79 14.23
C SER A 102 3.62 -18.54 15.05
N ASP A 103 3.45 -18.69 16.36
CA ASP A 103 3.16 -17.55 17.24
C ASP A 103 4.30 -16.53 17.30
N ALA A 104 5.56 -16.99 17.15
CA ALA A 104 6.72 -16.11 17.04
C ALA A 104 6.65 -15.26 15.77
N GLU A 105 6.39 -15.88 14.62
CA GLU A 105 6.27 -15.19 13.32
C GLU A 105 5.10 -14.21 13.28
N LYS A 106 3.97 -14.55 13.92
CA LYS A 106 2.82 -13.64 14.09
C LYS A 106 3.18 -12.43 14.94
N THR A 107 3.94 -12.65 16.01
CA THR A 107 4.36 -11.58 16.93
C THR A 107 5.29 -10.61 16.22
N GLU A 108 6.33 -11.13 15.56
CA GLU A 108 7.29 -10.33 14.79
C GLU A 108 6.61 -9.45 13.74
N ARG A 109 5.77 -10.02 12.88
CA ARG A 109 5.07 -9.27 11.82
C ARG A 109 4.12 -8.22 12.38
N ARG A 110 3.46 -8.51 13.51
CA ARG A 110 2.58 -7.54 14.17
C ARG A 110 3.36 -6.35 14.71
N GLU A 111 4.54 -6.56 15.26
CA GLU A 111 5.40 -5.47 15.74
C GLU A 111 5.86 -4.59 14.58
N ARG A 112 6.32 -5.21 13.48
CA ARG A 112 6.69 -4.51 12.24
C ARG A 112 5.52 -3.70 11.68
N LEU A 113 4.33 -4.30 11.61
CA LEU A 113 3.10 -3.61 11.19
C LEU A 113 2.72 -2.46 12.11
N ARG A 114 2.77 -2.64 13.43
CA ARG A 114 2.43 -1.57 14.38
C ARG A 114 3.35 -0.37 14.20
N ARG A 115 4.65 -0.60 13.99
CA ARG A 115 5.61 0.47 13.72
C ARG A 115 5.26 1.21 12.43
N MET A 116 5.13 0.48 11.32
CA MET A 116 4.77 1.05 10.02
C MET A 116 3.46 1.84 10.08
N ILE A 117 2.42 1.28 10.69
CA ILE A 117 1.11 1.94 10.83
C ILE A 117 1.24 3.25 11.61
N ALA A 118 1.97 3.23 12.73
CA ALA A 118 2.14 4.42 13.57
C ALA A 118 2.88 5.54 12.81
N GLU A 119 4.00 5.22 12.19
CA GLU A 119 4.84 6.18 11.47
C GLU A 119 4.14 6.74 10.23
N VAL A 120 3.49 5.90 9.43
CA VAL A 120 2.70 6.36 8.26
C VAL A 120 1.50 7.21 8.71
N PHE A 121 0.80 6.80 9.77
CA PHE A 121 -0.33 7.57 10.29
C PHE A 121 0.10 8.95 10.78
N GLU A 122 1.19 9.02 11.53
CA GLU A 122 1.76 10.28 12.02
C GLU A 122 2.18 11.19 10.87
N GLN A 123 2.86 10.65 9.85
CA GLN A 123 3.24 11.41 8.66
C GLN A 123 2.01 11.97 7.92
N MET A 124 0.96 11.16 7.75
CA MET A 124 -0.27 11.60 7.10
C MET A 124 -1.03 12.65 7.91
N GLU A 125 -1.07 12.53 9.23
CA GLU A 125 -1.68 13.52 10.11
C GLU A 125 -0.90 14.84 10.15
N SER A 126 0.44 14.77 10.13
CA SER A 126 1.31 15.95 10.01
C SER A 126 1.01 16.72 8.72
N ILE A 127 0.93 16.02 7.58
CA ILE A 127 0.56 16.61 6.30
C ILE A 127 -0.86 17.18 6.34
N ARG A 128 -1.81 16.47 6.94
CA ARG A 128 -3.20 16.94 7.09
C ARG A 128 -3.25 18.25 7.89
N ALA A 129 -2.50 18.33 8.98
CA ALA A 129 -2.40 19.52 9.82
C ALA A 129 -1.79 20.71 9.04
N LYS A 130 -0.67 20.48 8.34
CA LYS A 130 -0.01 21.46 7.46
C LYS A 130 -0.95 22.00 6.38
N ASN A 131 -1.84 21.15 5.87
CA ASN A 131 -2.82 21.49 4.85
C ASN A 131 -4.19 21.92 5.41
N HIS A 132 -4.23 22.43 6.66
CA HIS A 132 -5.44 22.94 7.30
C HIS A 132 -6.60 21.93 7.33
N GLY A 133 -6.30 20.69 7.70
CA GLY A 133 -7.26 19.61 7.82
C GLY A 133 -7.53 18.85 6.52
N ARG A 134 -6.76 19.11 5.44
CA ARG A 134 -6.98 18.50 4.11
C ARG A 134 -5.87 17.53 3.73
N LEU A 135 -6.25 16.48 3.02
CA LEU A 135 -5.32 15.63 2.27
C LEU A 135 -5.71 15.69 0.80
N PHE A 136 -4.73 15.88 -0.07
CA PHE A 136 -4.96 15.99 -1.51
C PHE A 136 -4.76 14.65 -2.18
N PHE A 137 -5.41 14.46 -3.33
CA PHE A 137 -5.30 13.21 -4.08
C PHE A 137 -3.83 12.85 -4.39
N THR A 138 -3.06 13.85 -4.82
CA THR A 138 -1.62 13.76 -5.13
C THR A 138 -0.86 14.90 -4.47
N MET A 139 0.28 14.57 -3.86
CA MET A 139 1.16 15.51 -3.17
C MET A 139 2.61 15.06 -3.16
N THR A 140 3.54 15.97 -2.86
CA THR A 140 4.94 15.63 -2.58
C THR A 140 5.06 14.97 -1.20
N PRO A 141 6.22 14.36 -0.85
CA PRO A 141 6.48 13.88 0.51
C PRO A 141 6.29 14.96 1.58
N ASP A 142 6.57 16.22 1.25
CA ASP A 142 6.38 17.37 2.13
C ASP A 142 4.92 17.83 2.25
N GLY A 143 4.00 17.13 1.57
CA GLY A 143 2.57 17.44 1.59
C GLY A 143 2.14 18.56 0.64
N GLU A 144 2.99 18.99 -0.30
CA GLU A 144 2.62 20.02 -1.26
C GLU A 144 1.72 19.42 -2.35
N PRO A 145 0.50 19.93 -2.55
CA PRO A 145 -0.42 19.34 -3.49
C PRO A 145 -0.10 19.71 -4.94
N PHE A 146 -0.23 18.75 -5.84
CA PHE A 146 -0.07 18.98 -7.27
C PHE A 146 -1.12 18.19 -8.07
N GLY A 147 -1.49 18.71 -9.24
CA GLY A 147 -2.30 18.04 -10.25
C GLY A 147 -1.52 17.83 -11.54
N LEU A 148 -2.22 17.48 -12.61
CA LEU A 148 -1.66 17.43 -13.96
C LEU A 148 -2.12 18.66 -14.75
N ASP A 149 -1.22 19.21 -15.56
CA ASP A 149 -1.56 20.17 -16.60
C ASP A 149 -1.92 19.49 -17.93
N GLU A 150 -2.26 20.30 -18.93
CA GLU A 150 -2.66 19.85 -20.27
C GLU A 150 -1.53 19.11 -21.02
N THR A 151 -0.28 19.27 -20.59
CA THR A 151 0.89 18.60 -21.17
C THR A 151 1.29 17.33 -20.40
N GLY A 152 0.53 16.96 -19.37
CA GLY A 152 0.81 15.82 -18.51
C GLY A 152 1.93 16.06 -17.50
N ARG A 153 2.23 17.32 -17.16
CA ARG A 153 3.23 17.69 -16.14
C ARG A 153 2.57 18.06 -14.82
N ARG A 154 3.31 17.89 -13.72
CA ARG A 154 2.90 18.30 -12.39
C ARG A 154 2.70 19.81 -12.36
N ARG A 155 1.54 20.23 -11.87
CA ARG A 155 1.24 21.64 -11.61
C ARG A 155 0.80 21.82 -10.15
N PRO A 156 1.41 22.71 -9.38
CA PRO A 156 1.00 22.98 -8.00
C PRO A 156 -0.48 23.37 -7.92
N ILE A 157 -1.20 22.79 -6.95
CA ILE A 157 -2.58 23.18 -6.66
C ILE A 157 -2.53 24.32 -5.65
N ARG A 158 -2.94 25.52 -6.06
CA ARG A 158 -3.10 26.65 -5.15
C ARG A 158 -4.51 26.62 -4.57
N LEU A 159 -4.62 26.39 -3.27
CA LEU A 159 -5.87 26.69 -2.56
C LEU A 159 -6.10 28.19 -2.63
N LYS A 160 -7.24 28.62 -3.17
CA LYS A 160 -7.69 30.00 -2.93
C LYS A 160 -7.93 30.13 -1.42
N GLY A 161 -7.23 31.06 -0.77
CA GLY A 161 -7.39 31.33 0.65
C GLY A 161 -8.86 31.52 1.01
N ARG A 162 -9.26 31.01 2.17
CA ARG A 162 -10.52 31.40 2.79
C ARG A 162 -10.36 32.77 3.42
#